data_AF-X1K6V6-F1
#
_entry.id   AF-X1K6V6-F1
#
_cell.length_a   1.000
_cell.length_b   1.000
_cell.length_c   1.000
_cell.angle_alpha   90.00
_cell.angle_beta   90.00
_cell.angle_gamma   90.00
#
_symmetry.space_group_name_H-M   'P 1'
#
loop_
_entity.id
_entity.type
_entity.pdbx_description
1 polymer ?
#
loop_
_entity_poly.entity_id
_entity_poly.type
_entity_poly.pdbx_seq_one_letter_code
_entity_poly.pdbx_strand_id
1 'polypeptide(L)'
;PYYWKVDSAGNQLPYFDGVEVLVAGDRQAVALGNVTGVYDNDAMWVGIQHLSLFLEEEPNRDFTIGHSLCSGMAIYFNYDCPDEDARIVMRNVDFRRACSLAINRPKISKVMFYDTLIPMGCSFSPNSAYFEEEVGKLYSEYDPEGAKEILDEAGIVDADGDGVRELPTGEKCEVIWDVYEHDLYMPISEMVVEDLAEVGIKLVLNVQHQLLVTERREGGEYELSTYDFFAVDEPLAALEWWVPAVE
;
A
#
# COMPACT_ATOMS: atom_id res chain seq x y z
N PRO A 1 -11.73 -17.50 32.65
CA PRO A 1 -11.31 -17.40 34.08
C PRO A 1 -9.90 -17.93 34.42
N TYR A 2 -9.23 -18.70 33.54
CA TYR A 2 -7.88 -19.25 33.80
C TYR A 2 -6.76 -18.49 33.07
N TYR A 3 -6.95 -17.21 32.77
CA TYR A 3 -5.90 -16.40 32.14
C TYR A 3 -4.77 -16.18 33.16
N TRP A 4 -3.52 -16.39 32.74
CA TRP A 4 -2.39 -16.57 33.66
C TRP A 4 -1.60 -15.29 33.93
N LYS A 5 -1.92 -14.19 33.25
CA LYS A 5 -1.25 -12.90 33.46
C LYS A 5 -1.88 -12.16 34.64
N VAL A 6 -1.03 -11.55 35.45
CA VAL A 6 -1.42 -10.70 36.59
C VAL A 6 -0.69 -9.36 36.50
N ASP A 7 -1.29 -8.31 37.06
CA ASP A 7 -0.61 -7.04 37.25
C ASP A 7 0.37 -7.07 38.45
N SER A 8 1.06 -5.95 38.71
CA SER A 8 2.00 -5.83 39.84
C SER A 8 1.34 -5.90 41.22
N ALA A 9 0.02 -5.70 41.32
CA ALA A 9 -0.75 -5.78 42.54
C ALA A 9 -1.36 -7.19 42.77
N GLY A 10 -1.24 -8.09 41.79
CA GLY A 10 -1.77 -9.45 41.83
C GLY A 10 -3.19 -9.59 41.28
N ASN A 11 -3.75 -8.57 40.61
CA ASN A 11 -5.04 -8.68 39.94
C ASN A 11 -4.89 -9.53 38.68
N GLN A 12 -5.76 -10.53 38.50
CA GLN A 12 -5.78 -11.36 37.29
C GLN A 12 -6.31 -10.55 36.10
N LEU A 13 -5.59 -10.59 34.98
CA LEU A 13 -5.93 -9.88 33.74
C LEU A 13 -6.80 -10.75 32.80
N PRO A 14 -7.40 -10.18 31.73
CA PRO A 14 -7.55 -8.73 31.44
C PRO A 14 -8.48 -8.03 32.44
N TYR A 15 -8.44 -6.68 32.46
CA TYR A 15 -9.35 -5.89 33.31
C TYR A 15 -10.79 -5.86 32.78
N PHE A 16 -10.98 -6.03 31.48
CA PHE A 16 -12.30 -6.14 30.87
C PHE A 16 -12.83 -7.57 30.96
N ASP A 17 -14.15 -7.71 31.07
CA ASP A 17 -14.80 -9.03 31.17
C ASP A 17 -15.00 -9.71 29.81
N GLY A 18 -15.03 -8.93 28.72
CA GLY A 18 -15.22 -9.44 27.37
C GLY A 18 -14.95 -8.40 26.28
N VAL A 19 -15.00 -8.86 25.03
CA VAL A 19 -14.91 -8.05 23.81
C VAL A 19 -16.11 -8.42 22.96
N GLU A 20 -16.86 -7.43 22.51
CA GLU A 20 -17.91 -7.58 21.50
C GLU A 20 -17.37 -7.09 20.16
N VAL A 21 -17.44 -7.93 19.13
CA VAL A 21 -17.03 -7.57 17.77
C VAL A 21 -18.28 -7.38 16.94
N LEU A 22 -18.55 -6.14 16.56
CA LEU A 22 -19.69 -5.76 15.75
C LEU A 22 -19.29 -5.77 14.27
N VAL A 23 -20.12 -6.41 13.44
CA VAL A 23 -19.92 -6.42 11.98
C VAL A 23 -20.61 -5.21 11.37
N ALA A 24 -19.83 -4.34 10.74
CA ALA A 24 -20.32 -3.20 9.97
C ALA A 24 -20.30 -3.49 8.46
N GLY A 25 -21.13 -2.76 7.70
CA GLY A 25 -21.22 -2.93 6.25
C GLY A 25 -20.04 -2.36 5.48
N ASP A 26 -19.53 -1.20 5.90
CA ASP A 26 -18.43 -0.50 5.25
C ASP A 26 -17.66 0.39 6.26
N ARG A 27 -16.54 0.97 5.81
CA ARG A 27 -15.68 1.84 6.63
C ARG A 27 -16.34 3.17 7.02
N GLN A 28 -17.27 3.70 6.22
CA GLN A 28 -17.98 4.94 6.55
C GLN A 28 -18.95 4.72 7.71
N ALA A 29 -19.64 3.58 7.72
CA ALA A 29 -20.48 3.15 8.84
C ALA A 29 -19.65 2.96 10.12
N VAL A 30 -18.43 2.41 10.00
CA VAL A 30 -17.51 2.29 11.13
C VAL A 30 -17.07 3.66 11.64
N ALA A 31 -16.69 4.59 10.76
CA ALA A 31 -16.31 5.95 11.15
C ALA A 31 -17.45 6.69 11.88
N LEU A 32 -18.69 6.54 11.39
CA LEU A 32 -19.86 7.11 12.06
C LEU A 32 -20.11 6.45 13.43
N GLY A 33 -19.98 5.12 13.52
CA GLY A 33 -20.11 4.40 14.78
C GLY A 33 -19.05 4.82 15.79
N ASN A 34 -17.83 5.13 15.32
CA ASN A 34 -16.76 5.66 16.17
C ASN A 34 -17.16 7.00 16.78
N VAL A 35 -17.65 7.97 16.01
CA VAL A 35 -18.01 9.29 16.58
C VAL A 35 -19.31 9.29 17.38
N THR A 36 -20.25 8.40 17.07
CA THR A 36 -21.53 8.26 17.80
C THR A 36 -21.42 7.40 19.06
N GLY A 37 -20.28 6.75 19.27
CA GLY A 37 -19.99 5.94 20.46
C GLY A 37 -20.62 4.56 20.46
N VAL A 38 -20.81 3.99 19.27
CA VAL A 38 -21.11 2.57 19.09
C VAL A 38 -19.90 1.70 19.46
N TYR A 39 -18.68 2.22 19.26
CA TYR A 39 -17.43 1.50 19.54
C TYR A 39 -16.61 2.17 20.64
N ASP A 40 -16.04 1.34 21.51
CA ASP A 40 -15.03 1.75 22.50
C ASP A 40 -13.62 1.82 21.88
N ASN A 41 -13.37 1.03 20.82
CA ASN A 41 -12.11 0.98 20.09
C ASN A 41 -12.34 0.53 18.63
N ASP A 42 -11.63 1.16 17.70
CA ASP A 42 -11.75 0.91 16.26
C ASP A 42 -10.74 -0.12 15.70
N ALA A 43 -9.66 -0.41 16.43
CA ALA A 43 -8.56 -1.26 15.98
C ALA A 43 -8.00 -0.91 14.57
N MET A 44 -7.94 0.38 14.23
CA MET A 44 -7.41 0.91 12.96
C MET A 44 -8.20 0.50 11.70
N TRP A 45 -9.50 0.26 11.83
CA TRP A 45 -10.35 -0.05 10.68
C TRP A 45 -10.59 1.17 9.79
N VAL A 46 -10.63 2.36 10.41
CA VAL A 46 -10.72 3.65 9.72
C VAL A 46 -9.47 4.48 9.97
N GLY A 47 -9.15 5.36 9.03
CA GLY A 47 -7.89 6.11 9.02
C GLY A 47 -8.04 7.59 8.70
N ILE A 48 -6.96 8.18 8.18
CA ILE A 48 -6.84 9.62 7.94
C ILE A 48 -7.94 10.22 7.05
N GLN A 49 -8.58 9.41 6.20
CA GLN A 49 -9.73 9.81 5.38
C GLN A 49 -10.91 10.34 6.20
N HIS A 50 -11.00 9.92 7.46
CA HIS A 50 -12.08 10.27 8.38
C HIS A 50 -11.63 11.28 9.45
N LEU A 51 -10.38 11.76 9.40
CA LEU A 51 -9.80 12.62 10.43
C LEU A 51 -10.60 13.91 10.63
N SER A 52 -11.11 14.50 9.54
CA SER A 52 -11.93 15.72 9.63
C SER A 52 -13.20 15.50 10.44
N LEU A 53 -13.88 14.36 10.25
CA LEU A 53 -15.07 13.98 11.03
C LEU A 53 -14.71 13.80 12.51
N PHE A 54 -13.57 13.15 12.80
CA PHE A 54 -13.15 12.93 14.18
C PHE A 54 -12.80 14.23 14.89
N LEU A 55 -12.10 15.15 14.22
CA LEU A 55 -11.77 16.47 14.79
C LEU A 55 -13.01 17.34 15.03
N GLU A 56 -14.03 17.22 14.18
CA GLU A 56 -15.30 17.93 14.37
C GLU A 56 -16.08 17.43 15.60
N GLU A 57 -15.98 16.14 15.91
CA GLU A 57 -16.71 15.50 17.01
C GLU A 57 -15.94 15.38 18.32
N GLU A 58 -14.61 15.53 18.30
CA GLU A 58 -13.75 15.51 19.51
C GLU A 58 -14.24 16.45 20.63
N PRO A 59 -14.75 17.67 20.36
CA PRO A 59 -15.29 18.54 21.41
C PRO A 59 -16.61 18.05 22.03
N ASN A 60 -17.34 17.16 21.34
CA ASN A 60 -18.69 16.73 21.70
C ASN A 60 -18.72 15.38 22.43
N ARG A 61 -17.62 14.62 22.42
CA ARG A 61 -17.55 13.28 23.02
C ARG A 61 -16.17 12.98 23.58
N ASP A 62 -16.14 12.16 24.63
CA ASP A 62 -14.91 11.67 25.25
C ASP A 62 -14.32 10.50 24.44
N PHE A 63 -13.44 10.82 23.50
CA PHE A 63 -12.59 9.86 22.81
C PHE A 63 -11.23 10.49 22.48
N THR A 64 -10.26 9.68 22.08
CA THR A 64 -8.94 10.16 21.68
C THR A 64 -8.60 9.63 20.29
N ILE A 65 -8.02 10.50 19.46
CA ILE A 65 -7.52 10.14 18.15
C ILE A 65 -6.07 9.65 18.31
N GLY A 66 -5.84 8.37 18.05
CA GLY A 66 -4.50 7.79 18.02
C GLY A 66 -3.86 7.97 16.65
N HIS A 67 -2.57 8.32 16.62
CA HIS A 67 -1.76 8.30 15.41
C HIS A 67 -0.74 7.18 15.50
N SER A 68 -0.66 6.36 14.45
CA SER A 68 0.43 5.40 14.27
C SER A 68 1.25 5.81 13.07
N LEU A 69 2.55 5.56 13.13
CA LEU A 69 3.33 5.47 11.91
C LEU A 69 2.92 4.17 11.21
N CYS A 70 2.69 4.25 9.91
CA CYS A 70 2.41 3.11 9.07
C CYS A 70 3.22 3.24 7.78
N SER A 71 3.59 2.11 7.19
CA SER A 71 4.08 2.11 5.82
C SER A 71 2.99 2.63 4.90
N GLY A 72 3.40 3.31 3.81
CA GLY A 72 2.49 3.56 2.70
C GLY A 72 2.09 2.26 1.98
N MET A 73 1.17 2.39 1.03
CA MET A 73 0.81 1.32 0.11
C MET A 73 2.03 0.90 -0.71
N ALA A 74 2.32 -0.41 -0.77
CA ALA A 74 3.38 -0.97 -1.59
C ALA A 74 2.82 -1.71 -2.81
N ILE A 75 3.50 -1.56 -3.94
CA ILE A 75 3.18 -2.26 -5.19
C ILE A 75 4.19 -3.39 -5.38
N TYR A 76 3.69 -4.61 -5.45
CA TYR A 76 4.46 -5.83 -5.62
C TYR A 76 4.43 -6.28 -7.08
N PHE A 77 5.62 -6.52 -7.63
CA PHE A 77 5.84 -7.01 -8.99
C PHE A 77 6.05 -8.53 -8.93
N ASN A 78 5.26 -9.30 -9.66
CA ASN A 78 5.43 -10.75 -9.69
C ASN A 78 6.46 -11.15 -10.77
N TYR A 79 7.66 -11.54 -10.34
CA TYR A 79 8.72 -11.93 -11.28
C TYR A 79 8.47 -13.28 -11.93
N ASP A 80 7.52 -14.07 -11.43
CA ASP A 80 7.13 -15.38 -11.95
C ASP A 80 5.67 -15.40 -12.42
N CYS A 81 5.10 -14.23 -12.78
CA CYS A 81 3.70 -14.15 -13.19
C CYS A 81 3.37 -15.07 -14.36
N PRO A 82 2.18 -15.71 -14.41
CA PRO A 82 1.85 -16.68 -15.45
C PRO A 82 1.93 -16.14 -16.87
N ASP A 83 1.52 -14.88 -17.08
CA ASP A 83 1.60 -14.19 -18.36
C ASP A 83 3.06 -13.91 -18.75
N GLU A 84 3.46 -14.31 -19.96
CA GLU A 84 4.86 -14.24 -20.40
C GLU A 84 5.30 -12.81 -20.72
N ASP A 85 4.44 -11.99 -21.32
CA ASP A 85 4.74 -10.60 -21.67
C ASP A 85 4.83 -9.72 -20.41
N ALA A 86 3.89 -9.88 -19.48
CA ALA A 86 3.97 -9.25 -18.18
C ALA A 86 5.26 -9.68 -17.45
N ARG A 87 5.65 -10.96 -17.51
CA ARG A 87 6.85 -11.45 -16.82
C ARG A 87 8.13 -10.77 -17.31
N ILE A 88 8.20 -10.48 -18.61
CA ILE A 88 9.33 -9.77 -19.21
C ILE A 88 9.51 -8.39 -18.55
N VAL A 89 8.42 -7.61 -18.42
CA VAL A 89 8.50 -6.29 -17.78
C VAL A 89 8.66 -6.36 -16.27
N MET A 90 7.99 -7.29 -15.58
CA MET A 90 8.13 -7.46 -14.14
C MET A 90 9.58 -7.73 -13.74
N ARG A 91 10.31 -8.53 -14.54
CA ARG A 91 11.73 -8.84 -14.32
C ARG A 91 12.67 -7.71 -14.76
N ASN A 92 12.25 -6.82 -15.66
CA ASN A 92 13.06 -5.70 -16.10
C ASN A 92 13.23 -4.66 -14.98
N VAL A 93 14.47 -4.46 -14.52
CA VAL A 93 14.77 -3.51 -13.44
C VAL A 93 14.48 -2.06 -13.83
N ASP A 94 14.69 -1.72 -15.09
CA ASP A 94 14.51 -0.37 -15.61
C ASP A 94 13.03 -0.04 -15.72
N PHE A 95 12.19 -1.02 -16.09
CA PHE A 95 10.73 -0.89 -15.98
C PHE A 95 10.28 -0.56 -14.54
N ARG A 96 10.77 -1.29 -13.53
CA ARG A 96 10.42 -1.04 -12.12
C ARG A 96 10.89 0.31 -11.62
N ARG A 97 12.08 0.75 -12.04
CA ARG A 97 12.62 2.09 -11.74
C ARG A 97 11.78 3.19 -12.36
N ALA A 98 11.42 3.04 -13.63
CA ALA A 98 10.55 3.98 -14.33
C ALA A 98 9.16 4.08 -13.66
N CYS A 99 8.54 2.96 -13.30
CA CYS A 99 7.30 2.96 -12.52
C CYS A 99 7.46 3.74 -11.21
N SER A 100 8.55 3.54 -10.48
CA SER A 100 8.78 4.24 -9.22
C SER A 100 8.95 5.75 -9.41
N LEU A 101 9.73 6.19 -10.40
CA LEU A 101 9.95 7.60 -10.71
C LEU A 101 8.71 8.32 -11.23
N ALA A 102 7.83 7.59 -11.94
CA ALA A 102 6.59 8.15 -12.47
C ALA A 102 5.54 8.43 -11.37
N ILE A 103 5.60 7.78 -10.20
CA ILE A 103 4.60 7.97 -9.15
C ILE A 103 4.81 9.30 -8.41
N ASN A 104 3.78 10.16 -8.43
CA ASN A 104 3.81 11.46 -7.77
C ASN A 104 3.48 11.35 -6.26
N ARG A 105 4.42 10.79 -5.49
CA ARG A 105 4.30 10.64 -4.03
C ARG A 105 4.00 11.96 -3.30
N PRO A 106 4.57 13.13 -3.66
CA PRO A 106 4.19 14.40 -3.07
C PRO A 106 2.72 14.78 -3.31
N LYS A 107 2.19 14.60 -4.53
CA LYS A 107 0.77 14.83 -4.84
C LYS A 107 -0.12 13.89 -4.02
N ILE A 108 0.23 12.62 -3.92
CA ILE A 108 -0.50 11.63 -3.09
C ILE A 108 -0.50 12.06 -1.62
N SER A 109 0.66 12.39 -1.04
CA SER A 109 0.76 12.86 0.35
C SER A 109 -0.12 14.08 0.61
N LYS A 110 -0.07 15.06 -0.29
CA LYS A 110 -0.87 16.29 -0.17
C LYS A 110 -2.37 16.04 -0.23
N VAL A 111 -2.83 15.28 -1.22
CA VAL A 111 -4.25 15.08 -1.50
C VAL A 111 -4.88 14.11 -0.50
N MET A 112 -4.17 13.02 -0.17
CA MET A 112 -4.74 11.92 0.61
C MET A 112 -4.38 11.97 2.09
N PHE A 113 -3.30 12.66 2.46
CA PHE A 113 -2.74 12.63 3.81
C PHE A 113 -2.37 14.02 4.38
N TYR A 114 -2.80 15.12 3.76
CA TYR A 114 -2.52 16.48 4.23
C TYR A 114 -1.01 16.77 4.43
N ASP A 115 -0.16 16.27 3.53
CA ASP A 115 1.31 16.40 3.59
C ASP A 115 1.97 15.74 4.83
N THR A 116 1.30 14.77 5.47
CA THR A 116 1.85 14.06 6.64
C THR A 116 2.73 12.86 6.30
N LEU A 117 2.74 12.39 5.05
CA LEU A 117 3.62 11.31 4.63
C LEU A 117 5.02 11.80 4.25
N ILE A 118 6.00 10.92 4.47
CA ILE A 118 7.36 11.06 3.96
C ILE A 118 7.46 10.26 2.66
N PRO A 119 7.67 10.89 1.49
CA PRO A 119 7.92 10.17 0.25
C PRO A 119 9.14 9.26 0.36
N MET A 120 8.95 7.98 0.02
CA MET A 120 9.99 6.95 0.16
C MET A 120 9.78 5.84 -0.87
N GLY A 121 10.87 5.15 -1.22
CA GLY A 121 10.84 3.85 -1.88
C GLY A 121 10.44 2.74 -0.90
N CYS A 122 10.41 1.49 -1.39
CA CYS A 122 10.15 0.33 -0.53
C CYS A 122 11.41 0.01 0.30
N SER A 123 11.52 0.61 1.49
CA SER A 123 12.62 0.43 2.43
C SER A 123 12.14 0.44 3.89
N PHE A 124 13.04 0.11 4.82
CA PHE A 124 12.73 0.14 6.25
C PHE A 124 12.33 1.55 6.71
N SER A 125 11.56 1.60 7.79
CA SER A 125 11.08 2.85 8.38
C SER A 125 12.26 3.66 8.95
N PRO A 126 12.23 5.00 8.92
CA PRO A 126 13.24 5.84 9.57
C PRO A 126 13.47 5.57 11.06
N ASN A 127 12.52 4.90 11.73
CA ASN A 127 12.66 4.49 13.12
C ASN A 127 13.38 3.15 13.31
N SER A 128 13.61 2.41 12.22
CA SER A 128 14.30 1.13 12.27
C SER A 128 15.80 1.31 12.46
N ALA A 129 16.41 0.43 13.26
CA ALA A 129 17.87 0.36 13.38
C ALA A 129 18.57 -0.06 12.08
N TYR A 130 17.83 -0.60 11.10
CA TYR A 130 18.33 -1.06 9.80
C TYR A 130 18.08 -0.05 8.67
N PHE A 131 17.57 1.14 8.98
CA PHE A 131 17.28 2.15 7.97
C PHE A 131 18.56 2.75 7.38
N GLU A 132 18.58 2.81 6.05
CA GLU A 132 19.59 3.53 5.27
C GLU A 132 18.87 4.56 4.38
N GLU A 133 19.13 5.86 4.61
CA GLU A 133 18.43 6.95 3.92
C GLU A 133 18.60 6.91 2.40
N GLU A 134 19.80 6.58 1.92
CA GLU A 134 20.09 6.45 0.49
C GLU A 134 19.26 5.34 -0.17
N VAL A 135 19.04 4.22 0.54
CA VAL A 135 18.18 3.13 0.06
C VAL A 135 16.71 3.54 0.10
N GLY A 136 16.29 4.20 1.18
CA GLY A 136 14.91 4.72 1.30
C GLY A 136 14.55 5.75 0.24
N LYS A 137 15.50 6.54 -0.24
CA LYS A 137 15.26 7.56 -1.27
C LYS A 137 15.42 7.08 -2.70
N LEU A 138 15.93 5.88 -2.91
CA LEU A 138 16.24 5.36 -4.24
C LEU A 138 14.99 5.30 -5.14
N TYR A 139 15.01 6.05 -6.25
CA TYR A 139 13.89 6.19 -7.21
C TYR A 139 12.56 6.61 -6.55
N SER A 140 12.62 7.40 -5.48
CA SER A 140 11.43 7.85 -4.74
C SER A 140 10.95 9.24 -5.13
N GLU A 141 11.79 9.98 -5.86
CA GLU A 141 11.49 11.25 -6.48
C GLU A 141 10.45 11.11 -7.59
N TYR A 142 9.73 12.20 -7.87
CA TYR A 142 8.81 12.27 -9.01
C TYR A 142 9.56 12.87 -10.21
N ASP A 143 9.90 12.02 -11.17
CA ASP A 143 10.60 12.37 -12.41
C ASP A 143 10.02 11.59 -13.61
N PRO A 144 8.87 12.04 -14.16
CA PRO A 144 8.23 11.38 -15.29
C PRO A 144 9.06 11.46 -16.58
N GLU A 145 9.92 12.46 -16.74
CA GLU A 145 10.78 12.55 -17.92
C GLU A 145 11.94 11.55 -17.82
N GLY A 146 12.61 11.45 -16.67
CA GLY A 146 13.59 10.39 -16.43
C GLY A 146 12.99 8.97 -16.53
N ALA A 147 11.73 8.79 -16.09
CA ALA A 147 11.02 7.53 -16.30
C ALA A 147 10.86 7.19 -17.80
N LYS A 148 10.50 8.17 -18.65
CA LYS A 148 10.39 7.98 -20.10
C LYS A 148 11.74 7.62 -20.74
N GLU A 149 12.82 8.28 -20.34
CA GLU A 149 14.18 7.99 -20.84
C GLU A 149 14.60 6.55 -20.49
N ILE A 150 14.35 6.11 -19.25
CA ILE A 150 14.64 4.75 -18.80
C ILE A 150 13.83 3.71 -19.60
N LEU A 151 12.56 4.00 -19.90
CA LEU A 151 11.72 3.14 -20.73
C LEU A 151 12.24 3.06 -22.18
N ASP A 152 12.67 4.19 -22.75
CA ASP A 152 13.27 4.23 -24.10
C ASP A 152 14.54 3.38 -24.16
N GLU A 153 15.43 3.49 -23.17
CA GLU A 153 16.66 2.69 -23.06
C GLU A 153 16.37 1.19 -22.89
N ALA A 154 15.27 0.85 -22.22
CA ALA A 154 14.78 -0.52 -22.07
C ALA A 154 14.09 -1.07 -23.32
N GLY A 155 13.93 -0.26 -24.37
CA GLY A 155 13.22 -0.64 -25.60
C GLY A 155 11.70 -0.74 -25.43
N ILE A 156 11.15 -0.11 -24.39
CA ILE A 156 9.72 0.01 -24.15
C ILE A 156 9.28 1.37 -24.69
N VAL A 157 8.87 1.45 -25.94
CA VAL A 157 8.68 2.71 -26.69
C VAL A 157 7.29 2.77 -27.29
N ASP A 158 6.72 3.97 -27.44
CA ASP A 158 5.47 4.17 -28.19
C ASP A 158 5.78 4.25 -29.69
N ALA A 159 5.62 3.12 -30.38
CA ALA A 159 5.96 2.94 -31.79
C ALA A 159 4.82 3.30 -32.74
N ASP A 160 3.56 3.21 -32.30
CA ASP A 160 2.38 3.50 -33.12
C ASP A 160 1.75 4.87 -32.86
N GLY A 161 2.18 5.57 -31.80
CA GLY A 161 1.79 6.93 -31.45
C GLY A 161 0.43 7.02 -30.77
N ASP A 162 -0.09 5.93 -30.21
CA ASP A 162 -1.38 5.91 -29.50
C ASP A 162 -1.28 6.35 -28.03
N GLY A 163 -0.06 6.62 -27.54
CA GLY A 163 0.22 7.04 -26.18
C GLY A 163 0.46 5.90 -25.20
N VAL A 164 0.35 4.63 -25.61
CA VAL A 164 0.72 3.46 -24.81
C VAL A 164 1.95 2.81 -25.44
N ARG A 165 3.03 2.71 -24.67
CA ARG A 165 4.28 2.12 -25.12
C ARG A 165 4.10 0.64 -25.45
N GLU A 166 4.87 0.12 -26.39
CA GLU A 166 5.00 -1.30 -26.66
C GLU A 166 6.22 -1.90 -25.96
N LEU A 167 6.11 -3.17 -25.63
CA LEU A 167 7.22 -3.99 -25.18
C LEU A 167 8.16 -4.32 -26.34
N PRO A 168 9.39 -4.80 -26.06
CA PRO A 168 10.27 -5.35 -27.10
C PRO A 168 9.64 -6.51 -27.91
N THR A 169 8.59 -7.16 -27.39
CA THR A 169 7.81 -8.19 -28.08
C THR A 169 6.82 -7.62 -29.12
N GLY A 170 6.52 -6.32 -29.04
CA GLY A 170 5.54 -5.62 -29.87
C GLY A 170 4.13 -5.54 -29.27
N GLU A 171 3.89 -6.22 -28.15
CA GLU A 171 2.64 -6.11 -27.39
C GLU A 171 2.58 -4.79 -26.62
N LYS A 172 1.37 -4.32 -26.30
CA LYS A 172 1.20 -3.10 -25.51
C LYS A 172 1.73 -3.29 -24.09
N CYS A 173 2.33 -2.25 -23.53
CA CYS A 173 2.75 -2.16 -22.13
C CYS A 173 1.52 -1.95 -21.23
N GLU A 174 0.67 -2.97 -21.22
CA GLU A 174 -0.54 -3.07 -20.41
C GLU A 174 -0.31 -4.08 -19.29
N VAL A 175 -0.60 -3.68 -18.07
CA VAL A 175 -0.36 -4.49 -16.87
C VAL A 175 -1.59 -4.49 -15.98
N ILE A 176 -2.00 -5.68 -15.55
CA ILE A 176 -3.11 -5.88 -14.62
C ILE A 176 -2.62 -5.64 -13.19
N TRP A 177 -3.32 -4.77 -12.46
CA TRP A 177 -3.04 -4.48 -11.07
C TRP A 177 -4.19 -4.93 -10.17
N ASP A 178 -3.95 -6.01 -9.43
CA ASP A 178 -4.88 -6.54 -8.44
C ASP A 178 -4.90 -5.62 -7.21
N VAL A 179 -6.03 -4.96 -7.00
CA VAL A 179 -6.30 -4.05 -5.89
C VAL A 179 -7.54 -4.51 -5.15
N TYR A 180 -7.58 -4.35 -3.83
CA TYR A 180 -8.78 -4.68 -3.06
C TYR A 180 -9.57 -3.45 -2.66
N GLU A 181 -10.88 -3.63 -2.50
CA GLU A 181 -11.80 -2.56 -2.13
C GLU A 181 -11.45 -1.96 -0.76
N HIS A 182 -10.87 -0.76 -0.79
CA HIS A 182 -10.48 0.02 0.38
C HIS A 182 -10.61 1.51 0.07
N ASP A 183 -11.22 2.25 0.99
CA ASP A 183 -11.42 3.71 0.92
C ASP A 183 -10.11 4.52 0.86
N LEU A 184 -8.97 3.89 1.12
CA LEU A 184 -7.64 4.48 1.00
C LEU A 184 -6.94 4.04 -0.28
N TYR A 185 -6.93 2.74 -0.58
CA TYR A 185 -6.14 2.22 -1.68
C TYR A 185 -6.74 2.56 -3.04
N MET A 186 -8.06 2.60 -3.16
CA MET A 186 -8.72 2.88 -4.44
C MET A 186 -8.34 4.25 -5.01
N PRO A 187 -8.49 5.37 -4.28
CA PRO A 187 -8.11 6.68 -4.82
C PRO A 187 -6.60 6.80 -5.07
N ILE A 188 -5.75 6.19 -4.24
CA ILE A 188 -4.29 6.18 -4.49
C ILE A 188 -3.98 5.39 -5.77
N SER A 189 -4.65 4.26 -5.99
CA SER A 189 -4.45 3.44 -7.18
C SER A 189 -4.87 4.17 -8.44
N GLU A 190 -5.98 4.91 -8.41
CA GLU A 190 -6.42 5.78 -9.51
C GLU A 190 -5.39 6.86 -9.83
N MET A 191 -4.82 7.53 -8.81
CA MET A 191 -3.75 8.50 -9.02
C MET A 191 -2.49 7.87 -9.64
N VAL A 192 -2.12 6.66 -9.22
CA VAL A 192 -0.98 5.93 -9.80
C VAL A 192 -1.26 5.50 -11.25
N VAL A 193 -2.50 5.12 -11.58
CA VAL A 193 -2.91 4.83 -12.97
C VAL A 193 -2.75 6.07 -13.84
N GLU A 194 -3.20 7.24 -13.37
CA GLU A 194 -3.01 8.52 -14.08
C GLU A 194 -1.53 8.83 -14.28
N ASP A 195 -0.73 8.76 -13.21
CA ASP A 195 0.70 9.07 -13.23
C ASP A 195 1.47 8.13 -14.19
N LEU A 196 1.15 6.83 -14.21
CA LEU A 196 1.80 5.87 -15.12
C LEU A 196 1.34 6.02 -16.57
N ALA A 197 0.10 6.43 -16.81
CA ALA A 197 -0.37 6.72 -18.16
C ALA A 197 0.39 7.91 -18.79
N GLU A 198 0.83 8.90 -18.00
CA GLU A 198 1.64 10.04 -18.49
C GLU A 198 2.99 9.62 -19.06
N VAL A 199 3.52 8.47 -18.63
CA VAL A 199 4.76 7.87 -19.14
C VAL A 199 4.50 6.73 -20.11
N GLY A 200 3.25 6.48 -20.50
CA GLY A 200 2.87 5.49 -21.52
C GLY A 200 2.78 4.05 -21.00
N ILE A 201 2.65 3.86 -19.69
CA ILE A 201 2.38 2.55 -19.07
C ILE A 201 0.88 2.47 -18.76
N LYS A 202 0.20 1.48 -19.32
CA LYS A 202 -1.23 1.28 -19.08
C LYS A 202 -1.45 0.32 -17.91
N LEU A 203 -1.92 0.84 -16.78
CA LEU A 203 -2.35 0.02 -15.66
C LEU A 203 -3.86 -0.24 -15.73
N VAL A 204 -4.27 -1.51 -15.58
CA VAL A 204 -5.66 -1.94 -15.52
C VAL A 204 -5.98 -2.42 -14.12
N LEU A 205 -6.78 -1.65 -13.38
CA LEU A 205 -7.21 -2.03 -12.03
C LEU A 205 -8.17 -3.22 -12.09
N ASN A 206 -7.79 -4.32 -11.44
CA ASN A 206 -8.65 -5.46 -11.17
C ASN A 206 -9.08 -5.41 -9.70
N VAL A 207 -10.21 -4.74 -9.45
CA VAL A 207 -10.72 -4.53 -8.10
C VAL A 207 -11.47 -5.77 -7.61
N GLN A 208 -11.01 -6.37 -6.51
CA GLN A 208 -11.58 -7.59 -5.94
C GLN A 208 -11.77 -7.48 -4.43
N HIS A 209 -12.44 -8.46 -3.84
CA HIS A 209 -12.48 -8.60 -2.38
C HIS A 209 -11.07 -8.92 -1.83
N GLN A 210 -10.71 -8.36 -0.67
CA GLN A 210 -9.36 -8.49 -0.09
C GLN A 210 -8.87 -9.93 0.07
N LEU A 211 -9.77 -10.84 0.47
CA LEU A 211 -9.45 -12.28 0.56
C LEU A 211 -8.99 -12.85 -0.78
N LEU A 212 -9.67 -12.51 -1.88
CA LEU A 212 -9.33 -13.02 -3.21
C LEU A 212 -8.02 -12.42 -3.72
N VAL A 213 -7.77 -11.13 -3.48
CA VAL A 213 -6.47 -10.51 -3.81
C VAL A 213 -5.34 -11.20 -3.04
N THR A 214 -5.58 -11.53 -1.76
CA THR A 214 -4.60 -12.24 -0.93
C THR A 214 -4.34 -13.66 -1.43
N GLU A 215 -5.39 -14.43 -1.72
CA GLU A 215 -5.28 -15.79 -2.28
C GLU A 215 -4.51 -15.78 -3.62
N ARG A 216 -4.81 -14.84 -4.52
CA ARG A 216 -4.10 -14.68 -5.80
C ARG A 216 -2.63 -14.31 -5.59
N ARG A 217 -2.34 -13.41 -4.65
CA ARG A 217 -0.97 -13.00 -4.29
C ARG A 217 -0.16 -14.18 -3.75
N GLU A 218 -0.72 -14.94 -2.83
CA GLU A 218 -0.07 -16.13 -2.25
C GLU A 218 0.06 -17.28 -3.26
N GLY A 219 -0.88 -17.41 -4.19
CA GLY A 219 -0.81 -18.37 -5.30
C GLY A 219 0.12 -17.95 -6.45
N GLY A 220 0.65 -16.72 -6.45
CA GLY A 220 1.46 -16.19 -7.54
C GLY A 220 0.68 -15.93 -8.84
N GLU A 221 -0.64 -15.77 -8.76
CA GLU A 221 -1.55 -15.65 -9.91
C GLU A 221 -1.86 -14.19 -10.29
N TYR A 222 -0.90 -13.28 -10.13
CA TYR A 222 -1.04 -11.85 -10.37
C TYR A 222 0.12 -11.28 -11.19
N GLU A 223 -0.04 -10.10 -11.76
CA GLU A 223 1.05 -9.34 -12.41
C GLU A 223 1.58 -8.28 -11.45
N LEU A 224 0.73 -7.29 -11.11
CA LEU A 224 0.93 -6.38 -9.98
C LEU A 224 -0.11 -6.65 -8.88
N SER A 225 0.30 -6.49 -7.63
CA SER A 225 -0.62 -6.55 -6.49
C SER A 225 -0.23 -5.48 -5.47
N THR A 226 -1.20 -5.03 -4.68
CA THR A 226 -0.95 -4.11 -3.56
C THR A 226 -1.22 -4.76 -2.22
N TYR A 227 -0.37 -4.46 -1.25
CA TYR A 227 -0.55 -4.84 0.16
C TYR A 227 0.27 -3.91 1.05
N ASP A 228 0.00 -3.91 2.36
CA ASP A 228 0.84 -3.16 3.28
C ASP A 228 2.28 -3.72 3.29
N PHE A 229 3.23 -2.84 3.56
CA PHE A 229 4.63 -3.22 3.73
C PHE A 229 4.91 -3.44 5.22
N PHE A 230 4.72 -4.67 5.68
CA PHE A 230 4.80 -5.02 7.10
C PHE A 230 6.24 -5.06 7.62
N ALA A 231 6.37 -5.00 8.95
CA ALA A 231 7.63 -5.17 9.69
C ALA A 231 8.76 -4.20 9.31
N VAL A 232 8.42 -3.01 8.80
CA VAL A 232 9.40 -1.99 8.38
C VAL A 232 10.22 -1.41 9.54
N ASP A 233 9.72 -1.45 10.77
CA ASP A 233 10.43 -0.96 11.95
C ASP A 233 11.39 -2.01 12.53
N GLU A 234 10.97 -3.28 12.57
CA GLU A 234 11.75 -4.40 13.10
C GLU A 234 11.71 -5.59 12.13
N PRO A 235 12.52 -5.55 11.05
CA PRO A 235 12.47 -6.56 10.00
C PRO A 235 12.87 -7.95 10.49
N LEU A 236 13.71 -8.06 11.52
CA LEU A 236 14.10 -9.35 12.08
C LEU A 236 12.97 -10.05 12.84
N ALA A 237 11.90 -9.35 13.21
CA ALA A 237 10.73 -9.96 13.82
C ALA A 237 9.86 -10.74 12.83
N ALA A 238 10.06 -10.54 11.53
CA ALA A 238 9.27 -11.17 10.46
C ALA A 238 10.18 -11.60 9.30
N LEU A 239 11.25 -12.36 9.60
CA LEU A 239 12.28 -12.79 8.64
C LEU A 239 11.71 -13.45 7.37
N GLU A 240 10.57 -14.13 7.49
CA GLU A 240 9.85 -14.79 6.40
C GLU A 240 9.38 -13.82 5.30
N TRP A 241 9.30 -12.52 5.59
CA TRP A 241 8.95 -11.48 4.61
C TRP A 241 10.15 -11.00 3.79
N TRP A 242 11.36 -11.22 4.29
CA TRP A 242 12.59 -10.59 3.75
C TRP A 242 13.53 -11.60 3.13
N VAL A 243 13.53 -12.81 3.65
CA VAL A 243 14.38 -13.91 3.19
C VAL A 243 13.46 -14.90 2.50
N PRO A 244 13.76 -15.29 1.24
CA PRO A 244 13.06 -16.39 0.61
C PRO A 244 13.13 -17.62 1.54
N ALA A 245 12.01 -17.95 2.17
CA ALA A 245 11.91 -19.16 2.95
C ALA A 245 11.94 -20.31 1.95
N VAL A 246 13.00 -21.12 2.02
CA VAL A 246 13.06 -22.38 1.27
C VAL A 246 12.13 -23.34 2.01
N GLU A 247 10.89 -23.47 1.55
CA GLU A 247 10.05 -24.65 1.85
C GLU A 247 10.19 -25.71 0.75
#